data_AF-A0A661Y907-F1
#
_entry.id   AF-A0A661Y907-F1
#
_cell.length_a   1.000
_cell.length_b   1.000
_cell.length_c   1.000
_cell.angle_alpha   90.00
_cell.angle_beta   90.00
_cell.angle_gamma   90.00
#
_symmetry.space_group_name_H-M   'P 1'
#
loop_
_entity.id
_entity.type
_entity.pdbx_description
1 polymer ?
#
loop_
_entity_poly.entity_id
_entity_poly.type
_entity_poly.pdbx_seq_one_letter_code
_entity_poly.pdbx_strand_id
1 'polypeptide(L)'
;MVKDYVDIVFANEEEARAFTGKEPEEALEELAGLCKIAIVKTGKDGSLVKSGDDSYSIPAIEATVVDTNGAGDIYASGFLYGLSQGWPLDKCAACGSILAGKIIETTGARLNEEGWEKALSMIEKL
;
A
#
# COMPACT_ATOMS: atom_id res chain seq x y z
N MET A 1 -0.65 19.48 11.34
CA MET A 1 -1.61 19.02 10.31
C MET A 1 -1.70 17.51 10.27
N VAL A 2 -0.67 16.78 9.81
CA VAL A 2 -0.70 15.29 9.81
C VAL A 2 -0.90 14.76 11.24
N LYS A 3 -0.03 15.18 12.17
CA LYS A 3 -0.07 14.80 13.58
C LYS A 3 -1.42 14.98 14.28
N ASP A 4 -2.19 15.98 13.86
CA ASP A 4 -3.37 16.43 14.59
C ASP A 4 -4.68 15.90 14.00
N TYR A 5 -4.67 15.46 12.73
CA TYR A 5 -5.89 15.17 11.98
C TYR A 5 -5.85 13.89 11.12
N VAL A 6 -4.71 13.19 11.04
CA VAL A 6 -4.56 12.03 10.15
C VAL A 6 -4.18 10.79 10.96
N ASP A 7 -5.04 9.77 10.91
CA ASP A 7 -4.78 8.48 11.56
C ASP A 7 -3.89 7.56 10.71
N ILE A 8 -4.03 7.61 9.38
CA ILE A 8 -3.34 6.72 8.44
C ILE A 8 -2.69 7.54 7.34
N VAL A 9 -1.39 7.34 7.12
CA VAL A 9 -0.64 7.97 6.03
C VAL A 9 -0.26 6.91 5.00
N PHE A 10 -0.61 7.16 3.74
CA PHE A 10 -0.09 6.45 2.59
C PHE A 10 0.82 7.39 1.81
N ALA A 11 2.07 7.00 1.60
CA ALA A 11 3.02 7.73 0.77
C ALA A 11 3.73 6.76 -0.17
N ASN A 12 4.15 7.22 -1.35
CA ASN A 12 5.21 6.56 -2.11
C ASN A 12 6.60 7.04 -1.63
N GLU A 13 7.67 6.46 -2.18
CA GLU A 13 9.05 6.83 -1.82
C GLU A 13 9.38 8.32 -2.07
N GLU A 14 8.85 8.93 -3.13
CA GLU A 14 9.11 10.33 -3.48
C GLU A 14 8.37 11.28 -2.53
N GLU A 15 7.12 10.98 -2.22
CA GLU A 15 6.27 11.73 -1.28
C GLU A 15 6.82 11.64 0.15
N ALA A 16 7.22 10.43 0.58
CA ALA A 16 7.81 10.20 1.90
C ALA A 16 9.14 10.95 2.05
N ARG A 17 9.98 10.90 1.01
CA ARG A 17 11.25 11.66 0.94
C ARG A 17 11.02 13.16 0.90
N ALA A 18 10.04 13.64 0.14
CA ALA A 18 9.70 15.06 0.07
C ALA A 18 9.20 15.60 1.42
N PHE A 19 8.49 14.77 2.18
CA PHE A 19 7.96 15.15 3.49
C PHE A 19 9.02 15.10 4.61
N THR A 20 9.84 14.05 4.65
CA THR A 20 10.77 13.77 5.77
C THR A 20 12.23 14.12 5.46
N GLY A 21 12.60 14.19 4.19
CA GLY A 21 13.99 14.30 3.74
C GLY A 21 14.81 13.01 3.83
N LYS A 22 14.16 11.85 4.00
CA LYS A 22 14.82 10.56 4.33
C LYS A 22 14.51 9.45 3.31
N GLU A 23 15.28 8.37 3.39
CA GLU A 23 15.02 7.12 2.65
C GLU A 23 13.82 6.35 3.24
N PRO A 24 13.21 5.40 2.49
CA PRO A 24 11.90 4.83 2.82
C PRO A 24 11.74 4.29 4.26
N GLU A 25 12.71 3.54 4.76
CA GLU A 25 12.67 2.94 6.10
C GLU A 25 12.70 4.00 7.21
N GLU A 26 13.58 5.00 7.07
CA GLU A 26 13.70 6.09 8.05
C GLU A 26 12.52 7.06 7.94
N ALA A 27 11.98 7.27 6.73
CA ALA A 27 10.78 8.05 6.48
C ALA A 27 9.55 7.38 7.10
N LEU A 28 9.43 6.06 7.00
CA LEU A 28 8.37 5.28 7.65
C LEU A 28 8.38 5.48 9.17
N GLU A 29 9.55 5.41 9.80
CA GLU A 29 9.70 5.60 11.24
C GLU A 29 9.23 7.00 11.68
N GLU A 30 9.61 8.03 10.92
CA GLU A 30 9.19 9.40 11.21
C GLU A 30 7.68 9.59 11.01
N LEU A 31 7.13 9.08 9.91
CA LEU A 31 5.69 9.16 9.63
C LEU A 31 4.86 8.41 10.69
N ALA A 32 5.32 7.25 11.15
CA ALA A 32 4.68 6.48 12.22
C ALA A 32 4.73 7.21 13.58
N GLY A 33 5.70 8.11 13.79
CA GLY A 33 5.71 9.03 14.94
C GLY A 33 4.65 10.14 14.85
N LEU A 34 4.02 10.32 13.69
CA LEU A 34 3.03 11.37 13.41
C LEU A 34 1.61 10.84 13.23
N CYS A 35 1.41 9.54 13.04
CA CYS A 35 0.07 8.95 12.82
C CYS A 35 0.00 7.54 13.43
N LYS A 36 -1.18 6.91 13.42
CA LYS A 36 -1.35 5.56 13.99
C LYS A 36 -0.78 4.49 13.07
N ILE A 37 -0.94 4.65 11.76
CA ILE A 37 -0.48 3.69 10.76
C ILE A 37 0.20 4.47 9.62
N ALA A 38 1.49 4.21 9.40
CA ALA A 38 2.22 4.75 8.26
C ALA A 38 2.49 3.63 7.24
N ILE A 39 2.33 3.95 5.97
CA ILE A 39 2.65 3.07 4.85
C ILE A 39 3.52 3.85 3.85
N VAL A 40 4.68 3.28 3.51
CA VAL A 40 5.56 3.79 2.44
C VAL A 40 5.66 2.74 1.35
N LYS A 41 5.13 3.05 0.17
CA LYS A 41 5.18 2.20 -1.04
C LYS A 41 6.51 2.41 -1.76
N THR A 42 7.23 1.32 -2.02
CA THR A 42 8.57 1.29 -2.62
C THR A 42 8.55 0.69 -4.04
N GLY A 43 7.41 0.85 -4.74
CA GLY A 43 7.25 0.40 -6.11
C GLY A 43 7.47 -1.11 -6.26
N LYS A 44 8.51 -1.50 -7.00
CA LYS A 44 8.85 -2.91 -7.26
C LYS A 44 9.27 -3.68 -6.02
N ASP A 45 9.72 -2.99 -4.97
CA ASP A 45 10.15 -3.61 -3.72
C ASP A 45 8.97 -3.81 -2.75
N GLY A 46 7.79 -3.28 -3.10
CA GLY A 46 6.53 -3.48 -2.40
C GLY A 46 6.15 -2.31 -1.51
N SER A 47 5.93 -2.58 -0.22
CA SER A 47 5.54 -1.56 0.75
C SER A 47 6.01 -1.88 2.16
N LEU A 48 6.35 -0.83 2.90
CA LEU A 48 6.65 -0.88 4.32
C LEU A 48 5.46 -0.33 5.11
N VAL A 49 5.10 -0.98 6.22
CA VAL A 49 3.95 -0.62 7.05
C VAL A 49 4.41 -0.58 8.50
N LYS A 50 4.04 0.46 9.24
CA LYS A 50 4.34 0.56 10.67
C LYS A 50 3.15 1.10 11.46
N SER A 51 2.88 0.48 12.61
CA SER A 51 1.90 0.94 13.59
C SER A 51 2.40 0.65 15.01
N GLY A 52 2.73 1.69 15.78
CA GLY A 52 3.40 1.52 17.07
C GLY A 52 4.71 0.73 16.92
N ASP A 53 4.80 -0.39 17.63
CA ASP A 53 5.97 -1.28 17.60
C ASP A 53 5.92 -2.31 16.45
N ASP A 54 4.75 -2.49 15.83
CA ASP A 54 4.58 -3.43 14.72
C ASP A 54 5.11 -2.84 13.42
N SER A 55 5.91 -3.62 12.69
CA SER A 55 6.49 -3.23 11.40
C SER A 55 6.48 -4.42 10.45
N TYR A 56 6.07 -4.16 9.21
CA TYR A 56 5.92 -5.17 8.16
C TYR A 56 6.54 -4.69 6.85
N SER A 57 7.22 -5.59 6.16
CA SER A 57 7.65 -5.40 4.77
C SER A 57 6.88 -6.39 3.90
N ILE A 58 6.11 -5.87 2.97
CA ILE A 58 5.25 -6.66 2.09
C ILE A 58 5.83 -6.57 0.67
N PRO A 59 6.20 -7.68 0.04
CA PRO A 59 6.75 -7.66 -1.31
C PRO A 59 5.71 -7.19 -2.31
N ALA A 60 6.18 -6.61 -3.42
CA ALA A 60 5.31 -6.37 -4.57
C ALA A 60 4.86 -7.70 -5.18
N ILE A 61 3.66 -7.69 -5.77
CA ILE A 61 3.22 -8.79 -6.62
C ILE A 61 3.89 -8.63 -7.99
N GLU A 62 4.49 -9.71 -8.48
CA GLU A 62 5.06 -9.75 -9.82
C GLU A 62 3.96 -9.49 -10.87
N ALA A 63 4.23 -8.53 -11.76
CA ALA A 63 3.27 -8.03 -12.73
C ALA A 63 3.98 -7.55 -13.99
N THR A 64 3.32 -7.71 -15.13
CA THR A 64 3.78 -7.09 -16.39
C THR A 64 3.26 -5.66 -16.46
N VAL A 65 4.12 -4.68 -16.18
CA VAL A 65 3.72 -3.27 -16.07
C VAL A 65 3.32 -2.70 -17.44
N VAL A 66 2.08 -2.22 -17.53
CA VAL A 66 1.48 -1.53 -18.69
C VAL A 66 1.28 -0.04 -18.37
N ASP A 67 0.69 0.29 -17.22
CA ASP A 67 0.39 1.67 -16.78
C ASP A 67 0.36 1.70 -15.24
N THR A 68 1.07 2.63 -14.60
CA THR A 68 1.11 2.73 -13.13
C THR A 68 0.02 3.60 -12.54
N ASN A 69 -0.82 4.22 -13.38
CA ASN A 69 -1.88 5.11 -12.95
C ASN A 69 -2.89 4.41 -12.04
N GLY A 70 -3.24 5.04 -10.92
CA GLY A 70 -4.18 4.49 -9.94
C GLY A 70 -3.64 3.37 -9.03
N ALA A 71 -2.37 2.95 -9.19
CA ALA A 71 -1.76 1.93 -8.34
C ALA A 71 -1.76 2.33 -6.85
N GLY A 72 -1.50 3.61 -6.57
CA GLY A 72 -1.52 4.13 -5.19
C GLY A 72 -2.92 4.12 -4.57
N ASP A 73 -3.94 4.51 -5.34
CA ASP A 73 -5.32 4.60 -4.86
C ASP A 73 -5.94 3.21 -4.65
N ILE A 74 -5.69 2.28 -5.57
CA ILE A 74 -6.20 0.92 -5.44
C ILE A 74 -5.51 0.17 -4.31
N TYR A 75 -4.21 0.43 -4.08
CA TYR A 75 -3.49 -0.09 -2.92
C TYR A 75 -4.15 0.38 -1.62
N ALA A 76 -4.37 1.70 -1.49
CA ALA A 76 -4.99 2.27 -0.30
C ALA A 76 -6.41 1.71 -0.10
N SER A 77 -7.17 1.56 -1.18
CA SER A 77 -8.50 0.95 -1.15
C SER A 77 -8.48 -0.50 -0.65
N GLY A 78 -7.54 -1.32 -1.13
CA GLY A 78 -7.35 -2.70 -0.69
C GLY A 78 -6.94 -2.81 0.77
N PHE A 79 -6.03 -1.92 1.21
CA PHE A 79 -5.62 -1.82 2.60
C PHE A 79 -6.79 -1.47 3.51
N LEU A 80 -7.54 -0.42 3.16
CA LEU A 80 -8.70 0.03 3.93
C LEU A 80 -9.84 -1.00 3.93
N TYR A 81 -10.02 -1.74 2.84
CA TYR A 81 -10.94 -2.88 2.81
C TYR A 81 -10.53 -3.92 3.85
N GLY A 82 -9.28 -4.38 3.85
CA GLY A 82 -8.78 -5.36 4.83
C GLY A 82 -8.95 -4.85 6.27
N LEU A 83 -8.63 -3.58 6.51
CA LEU A 83 -8.79 -2.94 7.82
C LEU A 83 -10.27 -2.92 8.26
N SER A 84 -11.20 -2.64 7.35
CA SER A 84 -12.64 -2.68 7.63
C SER A 84 -13.16 -4.08 7.98
N GLN A 85 -12.47 -5.12 7.52
CA GLN A 85 -12.76 -6.52 7.85
C GLN A 85 -12.06 -7.00 9.14
N GLY A 86 -11.29 -6.13 9.80
CA GLY A 86 -10.53 -6.48 11.01
C GLY A 86 -9.32 -7.39 10.73
N TRP A 87 -8.78 -7.36 9.52
CA TRP A 87 -7.58 -8.12 9.19
C TRP A 87 -6.32 -7.53 9.88
N PRO A 88 -5.30 -8.36 10.15
CA PRO A 88 -4.00 -7.86 10.58
C PRO A 88 -3.35 -7.01 9.48
N LEU A 89 -2.45 -6.09 9.87
CA LEU A 89 -1.92 -5.04 8.98
C LEU A 89 -1.09 -5.60 7.81
N ASP A 90 -0.38 -6.71 8.04
CA ASP A 90 0.33 -7.45 6.99
C ASP A 90 -0.63 -7.94 5.89
N LYS A 91 -1.78 -8.51 6.27
CA LYS A 91 -2.83 -8.91 5.32
C LYS A 91 -3.50 -7.73 4.64
N CYS A 92 -3.70 -6.62 5.35
CA CYS A 92 -4.22 -5.38 4.76
C CYS A 92 -3.30 -4.89 3.64
N ALA A 93 -2.01 -4.82 3.91
CA ALA A 93 -1.01 -4.42 2.93
C ALA A 93 -0.81 -5.44 1.81
N ALA A 94 -0.89 -6.74 2.09
CA ALA A 94 -0.89 -7.77 1.06
C ALA A 94 -2.09 -7.64 0.10
N CYS A 95 -3.29 -7.35 0.62
CA CYS A 95 -4.48 -7.06 -0.18
C CYS A 95 -4.25 -5.85 -1.10
N GLY A 96 -3.73 -4.75 -0.55
CA GLY A 96 -3.34 -3.56 -1.32
C GLY A 96 -2.32 -3.88 -2.42
N SER A 97 -1.27 -4.64 -2.09
CA SER A 97 -0.23 -5.07 -3.05
C SER A 97 -0.78 -5.95 -4.17
N ILE A 98 -1.73 -6.84 -3.88
CA ILE A 98 -2.39 -7.66 -4.90
C ILE A 98 -3.17 -6.78 -5.88
N LEU A 99 -3.99 -5.86 -5.37
CA LEU A 99 -4.78 -4.97 -6.24
C LEU A 99 -3.87 -4.04 -7.05
N ALA A 100 -2.82 -3.50 -6.44
CA ALA A 100 -1.83 -2.67 -7.11
C ALA A 100 -1.11 -3.46 -8.23
N GLY A 101 -0.67 -4.68 -7.93
CA GLY A 101 -0.03 -5.55 -8.91
C GLY A 101 -0.93 -5.90 -10.08
N LYS A 102 -2.25 -6.00 -9.87
CA LYS A 102 -3.22 -6.27 -10.97
C LYS A 102 -3.56 -5.02 -11.77
N ILE A 103 -3.72 -3.85 -11.13
CA ILE A 103 -4.12 -2.66 -11.88
C ILE A 103 -3.04 -2.23 -12.87
N ILE A 104 -1.77 -2.41 -12.47
CA ILE A 104 -0.66 -1.98 -13.32
C ILE A 104 -0.48 -2.83 -14.57
N GLU A 105 -1.15 -3.97 -14.68
CA GLU A 105 -1.21 -4.82 -15.89
C GLU A 105 -2.27 -4.33 -16.90
N THR A 106 -2.99 -3.25 -16.58
CA THR A 106 -4.10 -2.71 -17.38
C THR A 106 -3.89 -1.23 -17.65
N THR A 107 -4.50 -0.70 -18.73
CA THR A 107 -4.47 0.75 -19.01
C THR A 107 -5.54 1.48 -18.21
N GLY A 108 -5.16 2.57 -17.54
CA GLY A 108 -6.06 3.37 -16.70
C GLY A 108 -6.24 2.82 -15.28
N ALA A 109 -7.17 3.42 -14.53
CA ALA A 109 -7.30 3.20 -13.08
C ALA A 109 -8.46 2.26 -12.69
N ARG A 110 -8.86 1.33 -13.57
CA ARG A 110 -9.91 0.33 -13.27
C ARG A 110 -9.55 -1.06 -13.78
N LEU A 111 -9.68 -2.05 -12.89
CA LEU A 111 -9.58 -3.46 -13.26
C LEU A 111 -10.79 -3.87 -14.12
N ASN A 112 -10.52 -4.70 -15.13
CA ASN A 112 -11.54 -5.43 -15.87
C ASN A 112 -12.00 -6.66 -15.05
N GLU A 113 -13.02 -7.37 -15.54
CA GLU A 113 -13.58 -8.54 -14.86
C GLU A 113 -12.52 -9.62 -14.58
N GLU A 114 -11.69 -9.95 -15.57
CA GLU A 114 -10.62 -10.94 -15.42
C GLU A 114 -9.58 -10.53 -14.34
N GLY A 115 -9.22 -9.24 -14.30
CA GLY A 115 -8.32 -8.68 -13.29
C GLY A 115 -8.90 -8.79 -11.89
N TRP A 116 -10.20 -8.54 -11.74
CA TRP A 116 -10.92 -8.73 -10.48
C TRP A 116 -10.98 -10.20 -10.05
N GLU A 117 -11.31 -11.13 -10.94
CA GLU A 117 -11.36 -12.57 -10.63
C GLU A 117 -10.00 -13.07 -10.11
N LYS A 118 -8.92 -12.68 -10.78
CA LYS A 118 -7.54 -13.03 -10.37
C LYS A 118 -7.20 -12.41 -9.02
N ALA A 119 -7.49 -11.12 -8.83
CA ALA A 119 -7.23 -10.44 -7.56
C ALA A 119 -7.97 -11.09 -6.40
N LEU A 120 -9.27 -11.37 -6.56
CA LEU A 120 -10.10 -11.99 -5.53
C LEU A 120 -9.60 -13.40 -5.17
N SER A 121 -9.23 -14.22 -6.16
CA SER A 121 -8.66 -15.55 -5.91
C SER A 121 -7.35 -15.50 -5.11
N MET A 122 -6.56 -14.43 -5.26
CA MET A 122 -5.35 -14.23 -4.45
C MET A 122 -5.69 -13.73 -3.04
N ILE A 123 -6.65 -12.81 -2.91
CA ILE A 123 -7.09 -12.24 -1.63
C ILE A 123 -7.73 -13.30 -0.73
N GLU A 124 -8.49 -14.24 -1.29
CA GLU A 124 -9.09 -15.37 -0.55
C GLU A 124 -8.05 -16.30 0.10
N LYS A 125 -6.80 -16.24 -0.35
CA LYS A 125 -5.70 -17.08 0.15
C LYS A 125 -4.84 -16.37 1.20
N LEU A 126 -5.15 -15.12 1.55
CA LEU A 126 -4.46 -14.35 2.59
C LEU A 126 -4.79 -14.87 3.98
#